data_AF-A0A2N0VHR9-F1
#
_entry.id   AF-A0A2N0VHR9-F1
#
_cell.length_a   1.000
_cell.length_b   1.000
_cell.length_c   1.000
_cell.angle_alpha   90.00
_cell.angle_beta   90.00
_cell.angle_gamma   90.00
#
_symmetry.space_group_name_H-M   'P 1'
#
loop_
_entity.id
_entity.type
_entity.pdbx_description
1 polymer ?
#
loop_
_entity_poly.entity_id
_entity_poly.type
_entity_poly.pdbx_seq_one_letter_code
_entity_poly.pdbx_strand_id
1 'polypeptide(L)'
;MNLAKYGAPSFDIRELVPPELYKKRGNASVWHINPVMLKLLQFTKEFLSCHYGEEVSIIINDWLWGGDFTESGFRFPDTKLGSELSFHKGGLCSAADVKCRLKASNKWIPADDVRSFIFDHEKEFMAAGLTTLEAKEYTPTWVHMDCRFTGLGHILIVRPRTVGETET
;
A
#
# COMPACT_ATOMS: atom_id res chain seq x y z
N MET A 1 9.55 -2.81 14.64
CA MET A 1 8.51 -3.12 15.65
C MET A 1 7.34 -3.78 14.96
N ASN A 2 6.93 -4.96 15.43
CA ASN A 2 5.72 -5.64 14.97
C ASN A 2 4.46 -4.82 15.29
N LEU A 3 3.49 -4.82 14.38
CA LEU A 3 2.28 -3.98 14.43
C LEU A 3 1.03 -4.70 14.96
N ALA A 4 1.16 -5.83 15.66
CA ALA A 4 0.03 -6.58 16.21
C ALA A 4 -0.91 -5.73 17.07
N LYS A 5 -0.37 -4.87 17.94
CA LYS A 5 -1.19 -3.97 18.79
C LYS A 5 -1.96 -2.90 18.01
N TYR A 6 -1.69 -2.76 16.71
CA TYR A 6 -2.37 -1.84 15.80
C TYR A 6 -3.27 -2.58 14.79
N GLY A 7 -3.55 -3.87 15.01
CA GLY A 7 -4.40 -4.67 14.12
C GLY A 7 -3.70 -5.15 12.85
N ALA A 8 -2.37 -5.07 12.78
CA ALA A 8 -1.58 -5.51 11.63
C ALA A 8 -0.43 -6.46 12.06
N PRO A 9 -0.72 -7.60 12.70
CA PRO A 9 0.29 -8.51 13.25
C PRO A 9 1.28 -9.07 12.23
N SER A 10 0.93 -9.04 10.94
CA SER A 10 1.79 -9.57 9.88
C SER A 10 2.86 -8.59 9.41
N PHE A 11 2.89 -7.37 9.94
CA PHE A 11 3.76 -6.29 9.46
C PHE A 11 4.65 -5.73 10.57
N ASP A 12 5.83 -5.28 10.17
CA ASP A 12 6.75 -4.44 10.94
C ASP A 12 6.71 -3.00 10.40
N ILE A 13 6.77 -2.01 11.29
CA ILE A 13 6.78 -0.59 10.89
C ILE A 13 7.84 -0.26 9.82
N ARG A 14 8.97 -0.96 9.81
CA ARG A 14 10.06 -0.76 8.84
C ARG A 14 9.65 -1.06 7.40
N GLU A 15 8.62 -1.89 7.20
CA GLU A 15 8.04 -2.18 5.89
C GLU A 15 7.21 -1.01 5.33
N LEU A 16 6.76 -0.09 6.20
CA LEU A 16 5.90 1.03 5.81
C LEU A 16 6.61 2.38 5.79
N VAL A 17 7.86 2.45 6.22
CA VAL A 17 8.63 3.71 6.25
C VAL A 17 10.02 3.55 5.63
N PRO A 18 10.61 4.63 5.10
CA PRO A 18 11.98 4.60 4.61
C PRO A 18 12.98 4.44 5.77
N PRO A 19 14.19 3.89 5.49
CA PRO A 19 15.20 3.65 6.51
C PRO A 19 15.62 4.94 7.24
N GLU A 20 15.63 6.08 6.56
CA GLU A 20 15.98 7.38 7.14
C GLU A 20 14.96 7.85 8.18
N LEU A 21 13.66 7.61 7.96
CA LEU A 21 12.63 7.94 8.94
C LEU A 21 12.74 7.03 10.16
N TYR A 22 12.93 5.72 9.93
CA TYR A 22 13.12 4.78 11.03
C TYR A 22 14.40 5.05 11.82
N LYS A 23 15.50 5.44 11.17
CA LYS A 23 16.74 5.85 11.85
C LYS A 23 16.51 7.06 12.77
N LYS A 24 15.65 8.00 12.36
CA LYS A 24 15.34 9.22 13.14
C LYS A 24 14.34 8.98 14.28
N ARG A 25 13.33 8.15 14.07
CA ARG A 25 12.19 8.02 15.01
C ARG A 25 12.03 6.62 15.63
N GLY A 26 12.72 5.62 15.13
CA GLY A 26 12.54 4.22 15.51
C GLY A 26 11.08 3.80 15.44
N ASN A 27 10.57 3.22 16.53
CA ASN A 27 9.18 2.77 16.62
C ASN A 27 8.15 3.91 16.55
N ALA A 28 8.55 5.16 16.87
CA ALA A 28 7.66 6.31 16.76
C ALA A 28 7.36 6.70 15.29
N SER A 29 8.01 6.06 14.31
CA SER A 29 7.63 6.16 12.90
C SER A 29 6.17 5.75 12.63
N VAL A 30 5.58 4.92 13.50
CA VAL A 30 4.16 4.51 13.38
C VAL A 30 3.19 5.69 13.42
N TRP A 31 3.56 6.81 14.04
CA TRP A 31 2.71 8.01 14.09
C TRP A 31 2.47 8.65 12.71
N HIS A 32 3.23 8.24 11.70
CA HIS A 32 3.08 8.69 10.32
C HIS A 32 2.24 7.78 9.46
N ILE A 33 1.68 6.70 10.00
CA ILE A 33 0.90 5.74 9.21
C ILE A 33 -0.58 5.84 9.61
N ASN A 34 -1.45 5.97 8.62
CA ASN A 34 -2.89 5.94 8.82
C ASN A 34 -3.31 4.55 9.35
N PRO A 35 -3.99 4.44 10.51
CA PRO A 35 -4.47 3.16 11.02
C PRO A 35 -5.39 2.40 10.06
N VAL A 36 -6.16 3.11 9.21
CA VAL A 36 -6.99 2.49 8.17
C VAL A 36 -6.12 1.76 7.14
N MET A 37 -4.95 2.32 6.78
CA MET A 37 -4.01 1.65 5.88
C MET A 37 -3.46 0.37 6.52
N LEU A 38 -3.16 0.36 7.83
CA LEU A 38 -2.74 -0.85 8.53
C LEU A 38 -3.81 -1.96 8.48
N LYS A 39 -5.07 -1.59 8.76
CA LYS A 39 -6.21 -2.51 8.65
C LYS A 39 -6.36 -3.05 7.23
N LEU A 40 -6.28 -2.18 6.23
CA LEU A 40 -6.40 -2.55 4.82
C LEU A 40 -5.29 -3.54 4.41
N LEU A 41 -4.03 -3.28 4.79
CA LEU A 41 -2.91 -4.18 4.46
C LEU A 41 -3.04 -5.55 5.12
N GLN A 42 -3.47 -5.59 6.39
CA GLN A 42 -3.73 -6.85 7.08
C GLN A 42 -4.88 -7.63 6.41
N PHE A 43 -5.98 -6.95 6.12
CA PHE A 43 -7.11 -7.53 5.40
C PHE A 43 -6.69 -8.09 4.03
N THR A 44 -5.96 -7.30 3.22
CA THR A 44 -5.47 -7.72 1.90
C THR A 44 -4.62 -8.99 2.00
N LYS A 45 -3.70 -9.07 2.97
CA LYS A 45 -2.88 -10.27 3.20
C LYS A 45 -3.74 -11.49 3.49
N GLU A 46 -4.63 -11.38 4.47
CA GLU A 46 -5.47 -12.48 4.93
C GLU A 46 -6.41 -12.96 3.82
N PHE A 47 -7.01 -12.03 3.09
CA PHE A 47 -8.02 -12.35 2.11
C PHE A 47 -7.42 -12.99 0.86
N LEU A 48 -6.29 -12.48 0.37
CA LEU A 48 -5.53 -13.14 -0.69
C LEU A 48 -5.01 -14.50 -0.24
N SER A 49 -4.53 -14.63 1.01
CA SER A 49 -4.04 -15.92 1.52
C SER A 49 -5.16 -16.97 1.54
N CYS A 50 -6.37 -16.57 1.92
CA CYS A 50 -7.55 -17.44 1.86
C CYS A 50 -7.88 -17.84 0.42
N HIS A 51 -7.82 -16.90 -0.52
CA HIS A 51 -8.10 -17.16 -1.94
C HIS A 51 -7.11 -18.14 -2.57
N TYR A 52 -5.81 -17.96 -2.34
CA TYR A 52 -4.78 -18.82 -2.92
C TYR A 52 -4.57 -20.13 -2.15
N GLY A 53 -5.18 -20.30 -0.98
CA GLY A 53 -5.02 -21.50 -0.14
C GLY A 53 -3.61 -21.64 0.46
N GLU A 54 -2.79 -20.59 0.42
CA GLU A 54 -1.47 -20.53 1.02
C GLU A 54 -1.16 -19.10 1.53
N GLU A 55 -0.14 -18.94 2.35
CA GLU A 55 0.23 -17.63 2.86
C GLU A 55 0.74 -16.71 1.73
N VAL A 56 0.13 -15.54 1.60
CA VAL A 56 0.59 -14.45 0.73
C VAL A 56 1.46 -13.49 1.53
N SER A 57 2.62 -13.16 0.98
CA SER A 57 3.46 -12.05 1.43
C SER A 57 3.03 -10.76 0.73
N ILE A 58 2.78 -9.72 1.50
CA ILE A 58 2.53 -8.35 1.05
C ILE A 58 3.82 -7.56 1.25
N ILE A 59 4.40 -7.10 0.15
CA ILE A 59 5.70 -6.41 0.13
C ILE A 59 5.44 -4.95 -0.21
N ILE A 60 5.82 -4.06 0.70
CA ILE A 60 5.74 -2.60 0.54
C ILE A 60 7.18 -2.12 0.36
N ASN A 61 7.88 -1.82 1.45
CA ASN A 61 9.32 -1.68 1.49
C ASN A 61 9.97 -3.00 1.91
N ASP A 62 11.15 -3.29 1.38
CA ASP A 62 11.91 -4.52 1.67
C ASP A 62 13.36 -4.26 2.11
N TRP A 63 13.75 -3.00 2.32
CA TRP A 63 15.09 -2.61 2.80
C TRP A 63 15.49 -3.27 4.12
N LEU A 64 14.53 -3.65 4.97
CA LEU A 64 14.79 -4.41 6.19
C LEU A 64 15.51 -5.75 5.91
N TRP A 65 15.24 -6.33 4.75
CA TRP A 65 15.82 -7.61 4.31
C TRP A 65 16.89 -7.43 3.23
N GLY A 66 17.39 -6.20 3.05
CA GLY A 66 18.41 -5.87 2.06
C GLY A 66 17.89 -5.72 0.62
N GLY A 67 16.57 -5.55 0.44
CA GLY A 67 15.99 -5.20 -0.86
C GLY A 67 16.05 -3.70 -1.17
N ASP A 68 15.57 -3.34 -2.37
CA ASP A 68 15.72 -1.99 -2.95
C ASP A 68 14.51 -1.07 -2.72
N PHE A 69 13.39 -1.59 -2.22
CA PHE A 69 12.18 -0.80 -2.01
C PHE A 69 12.24 -0.03 -0.69
N THR A 70 12.28 1.31 -0.81
CA THR A 70 12.36 2.24 0.33
C THR A 70 11.22 3.27 0.36
N GLU A 71 10.58 3.53 -0.79
CA GLU A 71 9.56 4.57 -0.97
C GLU A 71 8.20 4.02 -1.46
N SER A 72 7.85 2.77 -1.11
CA SER A 72 6.54 2.17 -1.42
C SER A 72 5.48 2.39 -0.32
N GLY A 73 5.89 2.82 0.88
CA GLY A 73 5.01 3.22 1.97
C GLY A 73 5.00 4.74 2.15
N PHE A 74 5.31 5.22 3.35
CA PHE A 74 5.58 6.64 3.59
C PHE A 74 6.68 7.17 2.67
N ARG A 75 6.50 8.40 2.18
CA ARG A 75 7.49 9.17 1.44
C ARG A 75 7.73 10.52 2.13
N PHE A 76 8.98 10.97 2.14
CA PHE A 76 9.25 12.32 2.61
C PHE A 76 8.59 13.36 1.68
N PRO A 77 8.08 14.49 2.20
CA PRO A 77 7.43 15.50 1.38
C PRO A 77 8.31 16.06 0.24
N ASP A 78 9.62 16.09 0.41
CA ASP A 78 10.60 16.62 -0.53
C ASP A 78 11.10 15.58 -1.57
N THR A 79 10.62 14.32 -1.52
CA THR A 79 10.99 13.34 -2.55
C THR A 79 10.45 13.75 -3.92
N LYS A 80 11.24 13.45 -4.95
CA LYS A 80 10.86 13.63 -6.36
C LYS A 80 9.89 12.55 -6.84
N LEU A 81 9.74 11.46 -6.10
CA LEU A 81 8.86 10.35 -6.48
C LEU A 81 7.38 10.67 -6.21
N GLY A 82 6.55 10.54 -7.24
CA GLY A 82 5.11 10.81 -7.18
C GLY A 82 4.75 12.31 -7.11
N SER A 83 3.45 12.59 -7.13
CA SER A 83 2.90 13.96 -7.14
C SER A 83 3.20 14.73 -5.84
N GLU A 84 3.13 16.06 -5.91
CA GLU A 84 3.39 16.97 -4.78
C GLU A 84 2.50 16.67 -3.57
N LEU A 85 1.19 16.44 -3.81
CA LEU A 85 0.20 16.14 -2.79
C LEU A 85 -0.17 14.64 -2.74
N SER A 86 0.78 13.76 -3.09
CA SER A 86 0.59 12.32 -3.00
C SER A 86 0.28 11.88 -1.57
N PHE A 87 -0.62 10.90 -1.39
CA PHE A 87 -0.97 10.35 -0.07
C PHE A 87 0.09 9.41 0.52
N HIS A 88 1.15 9.10 -0.22
CA HIS A 88 2.38 8.57 0.37
C HIS A 88 3.13 9.65 1.16
N LYS A 89 3.01 10.92 0.74
CA LYS A 89 3.66 12.09 1.34
C LYS A 89 2.76 12.70 2.41
N GLY A 90 3.38 13.38 3.36
CA GLY A 90 2.67 14.16 4.38
C GLY A 90 2.74 13.56 5.79
N GLY A 91 2.01 14.16 6.73
CA GLY A 91 2.09 13.81 8.16
C GLY A 91 1.53 12.44 8.51
N LEU A 92 0.56 11.94 7.71
CA LEU A 92 -0.15 10.68 7.92
C LEU A 92 -0.34 9.94 6.57
N CYS A 93 0.60 9.07 6.23
CA CYS A 93 0.61 8.25 5.03
C CYS A 93 -0.63 7.36 4.95
N SER A 94 -1.38 7.53 3.87
CA SER A 94 -2.65 6.83 3.60
C SER A 94 -2.62 6.06 2.29
N ALA A 95 -1.42 5.84 1.72
CA ALA A 95 -1.21 5.08 0.51
C ALA A 95 -0.09 4.03 0.66
N ALA A 96 -0.16 2.96 -0.12
CA ALA A 96 0.87 1.92 -0.18
C ALA A 96 0.96 1.31 -1.58
N ASP A 97 2.19 1.07 -2.04
CA ASP A 97 2.49 0.34 -3.27
C ASP A 97 2.77 -1.12 -2.94
N VAL A 98 1.76 -1.96 -3.15
CA VAL A 98 1.74 -3.34 -2.72
C VAL A 98 2.21 -4.29 -3.83
N LYS A 99 3.12 -5.19 -3.49
CA LYS A 99 3.57 -6.30 -4.34
C LYS A 99 3.27 -7.60 -3.61
N CYS A 100 2.68 -8.57 -4.29
CA CYS A 100 2.20 -9.79 -3.65
C CYS A 100 2.99 -11.01 -4.12
N ARG A 101 3.33 -11.91 -3.21
CA ARG A 101 4.07 -13.14 -3.52
C ARG A 101 3.54 -14.31 -2.71
N LEU A 102 3.36 -15.45 -3.35
CA LEU A 102 3.05 -16.72 -2.69
C LEU A 102 4.28 -17.17 -1.89
N LYS A 103 4.11 -17.41 -0.58
CA LYS A 103 5.23 -17.62 0.33
C LYS A 103 5.90 -18.98 0.13
N ALA A 104 5.13 -20.05 -0.14
CA ALA A 104 5.70 -21.38 -0.25
C ALA A 104 6.51 -21.54 -1.55
N SER A 105 5.98 -21.01 -2.65
CA SER A 105 6.60 -21.11 -3.98
C SER A 105 7.54 -19.95 -4.33
N ASN A 106 7.55 -18.89 -3.52
CA ASN A 106 8.24 -17.64 -3.82
C ASN A 106 7.81 -17.01 -5.16
N LYS A 107 6.60 -17.34 -5.65
CA LYS A 107 6.07 -16.88 -6.94
C LYS A 107 5.36 -15.55 -6.80
N TRP A 108 5.74 -14.56 -7.61
CA TRP A 108 5.03 -13.28 -7.69
C TRP A 108 3.62 -13.47 -8.21
N ILE A 109 2.68 -12.79 -7.57
CA ILE A 109 1.30 -12.67 -8.04
C ILE A 109 1.27 -11.45 -8.95
N PRO A 110 0.85 -11.59 -10.22
CA PRO A 110 0.71 -10.46 -11.13
C PRO A 110 -0.17 -9.35 -10.53
N ALA A 111 0.22 -8.09 -10.72
CA ALA A 111 -0.53 -6.96 -10.18
C ALA A 111 -1.96 -6.90 -10.75
N ASP A 112 -2.17 -7.31 -12.00
CA ASP A 112 -3.49 -7.38 -12.61
C ASP A 112 -4.39 -8.46 -12.00
N ASP A 113 -3.82 -9.58 -11.54
CA ASP A 113 -4.57 -10.62 -10.83
C ASP A 113 -5.04 -10.07 -9.47
N VAL A 114 -4.16 -9.34 -8.77
CA VAL A 114 -4.51 -8.67 -7.50
C VAL A 114 -5.60 -7.61 -7.72
N ARG A 115 -5.52 -6.79 -8.77
CA ARG A 115 -6.57 -5.81 -9.11
C ARG A 115 -7.89 -6.49 -9.43
N SER A 116 -7.88 -7.54 -10.24
CA SER A 116 -9.09 -8.28 -10.61
C SER A 116 -9.76 -8.85 -9.37
N PHE A 117 -8.97 -9.47 -8.47
CA PHE A 117 -9.46 -9.95 -7.18
C PHE A 117 -10.07 -8.82 -6.33
N ILE A 118 -9.45 -7.63 -6.29
CA ILE A 118 -10.01 -6.48 -5.58
C ILE A 118 -11.36 -6.08 -6.15
N PHE A 119 -11.52 -6.03 -7.47
CA PHE A 119 -12.79 -5.65 -8.10
C PHE A 119 -13.88 -6.70 -7.94
N ASP A 120 -13.53 -7.99 -8.00
CA ASP A 120 -14.46 -9.08 -7.74
C ASP A 120 -14.98 -9.07 -6.29
N HIS A 121 -14.22 -8.44 -5.38
CA HIS A 121 -14.53 -8.30 -3.95
C HIS A 121 -14.57 -6.82 -3.50
N GLU A 122 -15.03 -5.93 -4.38
CA GLU A 122 -14.91 -4.47 -4.19
C GLU A 122 -15.50 -4.01 -2.85
N LYS A 123 -16.67 -4.54 -2.48
CA LYS A 123 -17.37 -4.13 -1.24
C LYS A 123 -16.58 -4.48 0.01
N GLU A 124 -15.96 -5.66 0.04
CA GLU A 124 -15.15 -6.13 1.16
C GLU A 124 -13.88 -5.29 1.30
N PHE A 125 -13.22 -4.97 0.18
CA PHE A 125 -12.06 -4.07 0.18
C PHE A 125 -12.43 -2.65 0.60
N MET A 126 -13.56 -2.12 0.13
CA MET A 126 -14.07 -0.82 0.57
C MET A 126 -14.40 -0.80 2.07
N ALA A 127 -15.01 -1.87 2.60
CA ALA A 127 -15.27 -2.01 4.04
C ALA A 127 -13.98 -2.12 4.88
N ALA A 128 -12.90 -2.64 4.28
CA ALA A 128 -11.57 -2.63 4.88
C ALA A 128 -10.91 -1.25 4.85
N GLY A 129 -11.34 -0.36 3.96
CA GLY A 129 -10.92 1.03 3.88
C GLY A 129 -10.30 1.44 2.53
N LEU A 130 -10.25 0.55 1.54
CA LEU A 130 -9.77 0.90 0.21
C LEU A 130 -10.77 1.83 -0.49
N THR A 131 -10.30 2.95 -1.02
CA THR A 131 -11.17 3.89 -1.74
C THR A 131 -10.64 4.25 -3.11
N THR A 132 -9.36 4.04 -3.37
CA THR A 132 -8.70 4.45 -4.61
C THR A 132 -7.60 3.46 -5.01
N LEU A 133 -7.54 3.16 -6.30
CA LEU A 133 -6.42 2.48 -6.93
C LEU A 133 -5.84 3.35 -8.05
N GLU A 134 -4.54 3.21 -8.32
CA GLU A 134 -3.93 3.79 -9.51
C GLU A 134 -4.16 2.89 -10.73
N ALA A 135 -4.38 3.50 -11.89
CA ALA A 135 -4.60 2.80 -13.14
C ALA A 135 -3.40 1.89 -13.49
N LYS A 136 -3.71 0.70 -14.00
CA LYS A 136 -2.73 -0.38 -14.22
C LYS A 136 -1.60 0.01 -15.18
N GLU A 137 -1.85 0.94 -16.10
CA GLU A 137 -0.87 1.42 -17.07
C GLU A 137 0.30 2.16 -16.40
N TYR A 138 0.09 2.72 -15.21
CA TYR A 138 1.11 3.46 -14.45
C TYR A 138 1.73 2.63 -13.34
N THR A 139 1.09 1.52 -12.96
CA THR A 139 1.53 0.62 -11.89
C THR A 139 1.61 -0.83 -12.38
N PRO A 140 2.32 -1.15 -13.47
CA PRO A 140 2.21 -2.47 -14.11
C PRO A 140 2.69 -3.63 -13.23
N THR A 141 3.58 -3.37 -12.26
CA THR A 141 4.23 -4.41 -11.44
C THR A 141 3.90 -4.31 -9.94
N TRP A 142 3.06 -3.37 -9.51
CA TRP A 142 2.57 -3.24 -8.14
C TRP A 142 1.14 -2.71 -8.13
N VAL A 143 0.42 -2.83 -7.02
CA VAL A 143 -0.91 -2.21 -6.86
C VAL A 143 -0.79 -1.05 -5.90
N HIS A 144 -0.99 0.17 -6.41
CA HIS A 144 -1.12 1.35 -5.56
C HIS A 144 -2.51 1.37 -4.91
N MET A 145 -2.55 1.37 -3.58
CA MET A 145 -3.76 1.42 -2.76
C MET A 145 -3.79 2.70 -1.94
N ASP A 146 -4.95 3.33 -1.83
CA ASP A 146 -5.16 4.53 -1.02
C ASP A 146 -6.52 4.49 -0.30
N CYS A 147 -6.55 5.02 0.92
CA CYS A 147 -7.74 5.13 1.78
C CYS A 147 -8.25 6.57 1.98
N ARG A 148 -7.90 7.49 1.07
CA ARG A 148 -8.41 8.87 1.05
C ARG A 148 -9.94 8.91 1.00
N PHE A 149 -10.54 9.96 1.53
CA PHE A 149 -11.98 10.16 1.37
C PHE A 149 -12.31 10.55 -0.07
N THR A 150 -13.16 9.75 -0.74
CA THR A 150 -13.67 10.03 -2.09
C THR A 150 -15.15 10.38 -2.11
N GLY A 151 -15.92 9.97 -1.09
CA GLY A 151 -17.38 10.09 -1.05
C GLY A 151 -18.12 9.14 -2.02
N LEU A 152 -17.40 8.27 -2.73
CA LEU A 152 -17.97 7.36 -3.72
C LEU A 152 -18.40 6.02 -3.10
N GLY A 153 -19.43 5.41 -3.67
CA GLY A 153 -19.87 4.05 -3.34
C GLY A 153 -19.13 2.94 -4.10
N HIS A 154 -18.03 3.26 -4.78
CA HIS A 154 -17.15 2.35 -5.52
C HIS A 154 -15.70 2.84 -5.42
N ILE A 155 -14.73 1.99 -5.78
CA ILE A 155 -13.31 2.32 -5.82
C ILE A 155 -13.03 3.29 -6.97
N LEU A 156 -12.41 4.42 -6.66
CA LEU A 156 -11.95 5.39 -7.66
C LEU A 156 -10.68 4.89 -8.36
N ILE A 157 -10.64 4.95 -9.69
CA ILE A 157 -9.41 4.72 -10.46
C ILE A 157 -8.81 6.05 -10.88
N VAL A 158 -7.58 6.31 -10.41
CA VAL A 158 -6.85 7.54 -10.70
C VAL A 158 -5.72 7.31 -11.68
N ARG A 159 -5.42 8.34 -12.47
CA ARG A 159 -4.20 8.44 -13.26
C ARG A 159 -3.33 9.52 -12.63
N PRO A 160 -2.02 9.28 -12.41
CA PRO A 160 -1.14 10.33 -11.91
C PRO A 160 -1.11 11.47 -12.94
N ARG A 161 -1.37 12.70 -12.50
CA ARG A 161 -1.33 13.87 -13.39
C ARG A 161 0.09 14.06 -13.90
N THR A 162 0.27 14.02 -15.21
CA THR A 162 1.36 14.73 -15.86
C THR A 162 1.12 16.23 -15.74
N VAL A 163 2.18 16.99 -15.48
CA VAL A 163 2.09 18.45 -15.41
C VAL A 163 1.53 18.97 -16.75
N GLY A 164 0.34 19.57 -16.74
CA GLY A 164 -0.23 20.28 -17.91
C GLY A 164 -1.66 19.92 -18.33
N GLU A 165 -2.31 18.90 -17.76
CA GLU A 165 -3.68 18.53 -18.15
C GLU A 165 -4.73 19.15 -17.20
N THR A 166 -5.72 19.82 -17.78
CA THR A 166 -6.87 20.42 -17.07
C THR A 166 -8.07 19.49 -17.12
N GLU A 167 -8.85 19.45 -16.03
CA GLU A 167 -10.05 18.63 -15.90
C GLU A 167 -11.18 19.14 -16.81
N THR A 168 -11.85 18.21 -17.51
CA THR A 168 -13.20 18.39 -18.06
C THR A 168 -14.19 17.59 -17.24
#